data_AF-A0A1I3SSH1-F1
#
_entry.id   AF-A0A1I3SSH1-F1
#
_cell.length_a   1.000
_cell.length_b   1.000
_cell.length_c   1.000
_cell.angle_alpha   90.00
_cell.angle_beta   90.00
_cell.angle_gamma   90.00
#
_symmetry.space_group_name_H-M   'P 1'
#
loop_
_entity.id
_entity.type
_entity.pdbx_description
1 polymer ?
#
loop_
_entity_poly.entity_id
_entity_poly.type
_entity_poly.pdbx_seq_one_letter_code
_entity_poly.pdbx_strand_id
1 'polypeptide(L)'
;MAIAMRPSQSLRLWQQVTLSQVRNGAHDLTMRQMAILLTIYLDPPPHTVRGLAAKLEVTKPVITRALDTMGCDFSWNEDPV
;
A
#
# COMPACT_ATOMS: atom_id res chain seq x y z
N MET A 1 -4.10 2.16 -18.20
CA MET A 1 -5.32 2.84 -18.72
C MET A 1 -6.02 3.49 -17.54
N ALA A 2 -6.10 4.82 -17.48
CA ALA A 2 -6.76 5.50 -16.36
C ALA A 2 -8.28 5.36 -16.48
N ILE A 3 -8.93 4.86 -15.43
CA ILE A 3 -10.39 4.77 -15.37
C ILE A 3 -10.90 6.17 -15.01
N ALA A 4 -11.60 6.83 -15.94
CA ALA A 4 -12.21 8.12 -15.68
C ALA A 4 -13.43 7.95 -14.77
N MET A 5 -13.37 8.49 -13.56
CA MET A 5 -14.45 8.44 -12.57
C MET A 5 -14.84 9.86 -12.17
N ARG A 6 -16.14 10.12 -12.01
CA ARG A 6 -16.61 11.35 -11.37
C ARG A 6 -16.22 11.33 -9.89
N PRO A 7 -15.96 12.48 -9.24
CA PRO A 7 -15.56 12.53 -7.82
C PRO A 7 -16.49 11.74 -6.88
N SER A 8 -17.80 11.80 -7.11
CA SER A 8 -18.79 11.05 -6.32
C SER A 8 -18.68 9.53 -6.48
N GLN A 9 -18.28 9.05 -7.66
CA GLN A 9 -18.05 7.62 -7.90
C GLN A 9 -16.78 7.16 -7.19
N SER A 10 -15.72 7.97 -7.19
CA SER A 10 -14.48 7.68 -6.46
C SER A 10 -14.72 7.61 -4.95
N LEU A 11 -15.49 8.56 -4.41
CA LEU A 11 -15.88 8.54 -2.99
C LEU A 11 -16.77 7.34 -2.64
N ARG A 12 -17.69 6.96 -3.53
CA ARG A 12 -18.53 5.75 -3.33
C ARG A 12 -17.68 4.49 -3.31
N LEU A 13 -16.73 4.36 -4.23
CA LEU A 13 -15.80 3.23 -4.26
C LEU A 13 -14.99 3.17 -2.96
N TRP A 14 -14.41 4.30 -2.54
CA TRP A 14 -13.64 4.36 -1.29
C TRP A 14 -14.50 3.95 -0.09
N GLN A 15 -15.72 4.47 0.03
CA GLN A 15 -16.66 4.09 1.08
C GLN A 15 -16.93 2.58 1.10
N GLN A 16 -17.16 1.95 -0.06
CA GLN A 16 -17.43 0.52 -0.15
C GLN A 16 -16.23 -0.32 0.28
N VAL A 17 -15.02 0.05 -0.15
CA VAL A 17 -13.78 -0.61 0.26
C VAL A 17 -13.59 -0.51 1.77
N THR A 18 -13.71 0.68 2.35
CA THR A 18 -13.56 0.88 3.80
C THR A 18 -14.61 0.08 4.58
N LEU A 19 -15.87 0.07 4.15
CA LEU A 19 -16.92 -0.73 4.79
C LEU A 19 -16.65 -2.23 4.70
N SER A 20 -16.14 -2.71 3.56
CA SER A 20 -15.79 -4.11 3.37
C SER A 20 -14.64 -4.52 4.31
N GLN A 21 -13.61 -3.69 4.45
CA GLN A 21 -12.48 -3.94 5.34
C GLN A 21 -12.95 -4.09 6.80
N VAL A 22 -13.77 -3.16 7.28
CA VAL A 22 -14.32 -3.19 8.66
C VAL A 22 -15.23 -4.41 8.88
N ARG A 23 -16.00 -4.83 7.88
CA ARG A 23 -16.95 -5.95 8.00
C ARG A 23 -16.29 -7.32 7.92
N ASN A 24 -15.15 -7.44 7.25
CA ASN A 24 -14.46 -8.72 7.05
C ASN A 24 -13.88 -9.28 8.37
N GLY A 25 -13.72 -8.47 9.41
CA GLY A 25 -13.21 -8.91 10.71
C GLY A 25 -11.75 -9.38 10.69
N ALA A 26 -11.05 -9.19 9.57
CA ALA A 26 -9.62 -9.38 9.44
C ALA A 26 -8.86 -8.25 10.15
N HIS A 27 -7.54 -8.40 10.30
CA HIS A 27 -6.72 -7.33 10.87
C HIS A 27 -6.81 -6.05 10.03
N ASP A 28 -7.07 -4.92 10.69
CA ASP A 28 -7.15 -3.63 10.02
C ASP A 28 -5.78 -3.21 9.51
N LEU A 29 -5.70 -2.94 8.21
CA LEU A 29 -4.52 -2.32 7.62
C LEU A 29 -4.52 -0.82 7.93
N THR A 30 -3.38 -0.32 8.41
CA THR A 30 -3.13 1.11 8.52
C THR A 30 -3.16 1.77 7.13
N MET A 31 -3.48 3.06 7.07
CA MET A 31 -3.42 3.83 5.82
C MET A 31 -2.06 3.73 5.12
N ARG A 32 -0.97 3.56 5.89
CA ARG A 32 0.37 3.37 5.35
C ARG A 32 0.54 2.02 4.66
N GLN A 33 0.12 0.94 5.31
CA GLN A 33 0.12 -0.41 4.72
C GLN A 33 -0.74 -0.44 3.45
N MET A 34 -1.92 0.17 3.50
CA MET A 34 -2.80 0.31 2.32
C MET A 34 -2.11 1.09 1.18
N ALA A 35 -1.47 2.22 1.48
CA ALA A 35 -0.75 3.01 0.48
C ALA A 35 0.42 2.22 -0.15
N ILE A 36 1.14 1.43 0.64
CA ILE A 36 2.21 0.55 0.15
C ILE A 36 1.62 -0.51 -0.81
N LEU A 37 0.58 -1.23 -0.42
CA LEU A 37 -0.06 -2.24 -1.26
C LEU A 37 -0.57 -1.63 -2.58
N LEU A 38 -1.32 -0.52 -2.51
CA LEU A 38 -1.84 0.14 -3.70
C LEU A 38 -0.71 0.61 -4.64
N THR A 39 0.39 1.11 -4.08
CA THR A 39 1.57 1.50 -4.88
C THR A 39 2.16 0.29 -5.62
N ILE A 40 2.34 -0.85 -4.93
CA ILE A 40 2.90 -2.08 -5.53
C ILE A 40 1.97 -2.64 -6.62
N TYR A 41 0.65 -2.57 -6.42
CA TYR A 41 -0.29 -3.16 -7.38
C TYR A 41 -0.61 -2.26 -8.57
N LEU A 42 -0.49 -0.94 -8.44
CA LEU A 42 -0.96 0.01 -9.45
C LEU A 42 0.18 0.68 -10.23
N ASP A 43 1.35 0.83 -9.63
CA ASP A 43 2.50 1.41 -10.31
C ASP A 43 3.37 0.33 -10.96
N PRO A 44 4.10 0.65 -12.05
CA PRO A 44 5.02 -0.31 -12.65
C PRO A 44 6.24 -0.59 -11.74
N PRO A 45 6.82 -1.82 -11.81
CA PRO A 45 8.06 -2.16 -11.12
C PRO A 45 9.27 -1.35 -11.65
N PRO A 46 10.41 -1.32 -10.93
CA PRO A 46 10.75 -2.06 -9.71
C PRO A 46 10.25 -1.39 -8.42
N HIS A 47 9.62 -2.18 -7.53
CA HIS A 47 9.24 -1.73 -6.19
C HIS A 47 10.32 -2.11 -5.18
N THR A 48 11.16 -1.16 -4.81
CA THR A 48 12.17 -1.34 -3.77
C THR A 48 11.72 -0.69 -2.47
N VAL A 49 12.20 -1.18 -1.32
CA VAL A 49 11.91 -0.56 -0.01
C VAL A 49 12.34 0.91 0.01
N ARG A 50 13.47 1.24 -0.63
CA ARG A 50 13.97 2.61 -0.76
C ARG A 50 13.05 3.48 -1.62
N GLY A 51 12.56 2.96 -2.75
CA GLY A 51 11.64 3.67 -3.62
C GLY A 51 10.30 3.97 -2.93
N LEU A 52 9.77 2.99 -2.20
CA LEU A 52 8.55 3.16 -1.39
C LEU A 52 8.75 4.20 -0.28
N ALA A 53 9.90 4.18 0.40
CA ALA A 53 10.22 5.15 1.46
C ALA A 53 10.26 6.58 0.91
N ALA A 54 10.90 6.77 -0.26
CA ALA A 54 10.94 8.07 -0.94
C ALA A 54 9.53 8.54 -1.35
N LYS A 55 8.69 7.65 -1.90
CA LYS A 55 7.35 8.00 -2.37
C LYS A 55 6.39 8.38 -1.25
N LEU A 56 6.51 7.73 -0.09
CA LEU A 56 5.67 8.00 1.08
C LEU A 56 6.28 9.04 2.04
N GLU A 57 7.40 9.66 1.67
CA GLU A 57 8.14 10.65 2.47
C GLU A 57 8.45 10.15 3.90
N VAL A 58 8.89 8.90 4.02
CA VAL A 58 9.25 8.27 5.29
C VAL A 58 10.61 7.59 5.23
N THR A 59 11.11 7.17 6.38
CA THR A 59 12.38 6.44 6.48
C THR A 59 12.23 4.97 6.05
N LYS A 60 13.30 4.36 5.53
CA LYS A 60 13.33 2.93 5.15
C LYS A 60 12.77 1.99 6.24
N PRO A 61 13.14 2.13 7.54
CA PRO A 61 12.62 1.25 8.59
C PRO A 61 11.10 1.27 8.76
N VAL A 62 10.44 2.39 8.41
CA VAL A 62 8.98 2.51 8.48
C VAL A 62 8.32 1.60 7.42
N ILE A 63 8.90 1.53 6.21
CA ILE A 63 8.41 0.64 5.16
C ILE A 63 8.65 -0.82 5.53
N THR A 64 9.86 -1.16 5.98
CA THR A 64 10.19 -2.53 6.40
C THR A 64 9.25 -3.04 7.48
N ARG A 65 9.04 -2.27 8.55
CA ARG A 65 8.09 -2.64 9.62
C ARG A 65 6.66 -2.81 9.10
N ALA A 66 6.21 -1.93 8.20
CA ALA A 66 4.89 -2.05 7.62
C ALA A 66 4.73 -3.34 6.80
N LEU A 67 5.75 -3.74 6.04
CA LEU A 67 5.76 -5.02 5.29
C LEU A 67 5.82 -6.23 6.23
N ASP A 68 6.67 -6.19 7.27
CA ASP A 68 6.81 -7.27 8.26
C ASP A 68 5.46 -7.56 8.95
N THR A 69 4.75 -6.51 9.35
CA THR A 69 3.42 -6.63 9.97
C THR A 69 2.33 -7.16 9.02
N MET A 70 2.54 -7.12 7.71
CA MET A 70 1.63 -7.71 6.72
C MET A 70 1.96 -9.16 6.39
N GLY A 71 2.99 -9.76 7.01
CA GLY A 71 3.42 -11.13 6.73
C GLY A 71 4.17 -11.28 5.40
N CYS A 72 4.63 -10.17 4.79
CA CYS A 72 5.53 -10.21 3.65
C CYS A 72 6.96 -10.49 4.16
N ASP A 73 7.32 -11.77 4.27
CA ASP A 73 8.61 -12.19 4.79
C ASP A 73 9.77 -11.74 3.87
N PHE A 74 10.54 -10.77 4.36
CA PHE A 74 11.97 -10.44 4.18
C PHE A 74 12.73 -10.66 2.83
N SER A 75 12.12 -10.93 1.68
CA SER A 75 12.88 -11.09 0.41
C SER A 75 13.22 -9.77 -0.32
N TRP A 76 12.88 -8.60 0.24
CA TRP A 76 13.11 -7.28 -0.37
C TRP A 76 14.32 -6.51 0.20
N ASN A 77 15.08 -7.10 1.12
CA ASN A 77 16.21 -6.42 1.75
C ASN A 77 17.53 -6.58 0.98
N GLU A 78 17.55 -7.38 -0.08
CA GLU A 78 18.73 -7.69 -0.91
C GLU A 78 18.87 -6.83 -2.17
N ASP A 79 18.19 -5.68 -2.25
CA ASP A 79 18.45 -4.72 -3.35
C ASP A 79 19.88 -4.15 -3.21
N PRO A 80 20.78 -4.37 -4.18
CA PRO A 80 22.12 -3.80 -4.13
C PRO A 80 22.05 -2.27 -4.30
N VAL A 81 23.02 -1.61 -3.68
CA VAL A 81 23.20 -0.15 -3.51
C VAL A 81 22.72 0.70 -4.69
#